data_AF-A0A3D4P4A7-F1
#
_entry.id   AF-A0A3D4P4A7-F1
#
_cell.length_a   1.000
_cell.length_b   1.000
_cell.length_c   1.000
_cell.angle_alpha   90.00
_cell.angle_beta   90.00
_cell.angle_gamma   90.00
#
_symmetry.space_group_name_H-M   'P 1'
#
loop_
_entity.id
_entity.type
_entity.pdbx_description
1 polymer ?
#
loop_
_entity_poly.entity_id
_entity_poly.type
_entity_poly.pdbx_seq_one_letter_code
_entity_poly.pdbx_strand_id
1 'polypeptide(L)'
;MPTFMKWLVLLSSLVILSQALNFLSYRILKKRILRKRKWDLNICCGKTDGGGINADIVNHANLPNFALIDSVYSLPFKDHQFEAVLCSHTMEHVEDPVAFFKELTRVGKQVSIVLPPLWDLAGALNILEHRWIFLNLRKEHKRLPTHVRLPLSRTVQRILGQRIRA
;
A
#
# COMPACT_ATOMS: atom_id res chain seq x y z
N MET A 1 2.61 -13.71 -42.51
CA MET A 1 2.97 -12.38 -41.95
C MET A 1 1.84 -11.61 -41.24
N PRO A 2 0.55 -11.67 -41.61
CA PRO A 2 -0.47 -10.82 -40.98
C PRO A 2 -0.83 -11.22 -39.53
N THR A 3 -0.64 -12.48 -39.15
CA THR A 3 -0.99 -12.99 -37.81
C THR A 3 0.02 -12.53 -36.74
N PHE A 4 1.31 -12.51 -37.07
CA PHE A 4 2.36 -12.06 -36.15
C PHE A 4 2.20 -10.58 -35.77
N MET A 5 1.94 -9.72 -36.76
CA MET A 5 1.68 -8.29 -36.53
C MET A 5 0.46 -8.06 -35.63
N LYS A 6 -0.61 -8.85 -35.80
CA LYS A 6 -1.80 -8.78 -34.93
C LYS A 6 -1.47 -9.11 -33.47
N TRP A 7 -0.70 -10.16 -33.23
CA TRP A 7 -0.26 -10.53 -31.88
C TRP A 7 0.65 -9.46 -31.26
N LEU A 8 1.58 -8.91 -32.04
CA LEU A 8 2.46 -7.82 -31.59
C LEU A 8 1.66 -6.59 -31.16
N VAL A 9 0.70 -6.15 -31.98
CA VAL A 9 -0.18 -5.02 -31.67
C VAL A 9 -1.00 -5.31 -30.43
N LEU A 10 -1.64 -6.49 -30.34
CA LEU A 10 -2.43 -6.87 -29.17
C LEU A 10 -1.61 -6.84 -27.88
N LEU A 11 -0.42 -7.47 -27.87
CA LEU A 11 0.46 -7.49 -26.70
C LEU A 11 0.92 -6.08 -26.32
N SER A 12 1.28 -5.26 -27.30
CA SER A 12 1.68 -3.86 -27.06
C SER A 12 0.53 -3.04 -26.47
N SER A 13 -0.69 -3.20 -27.00
CA SER A 13 -1.89 -2.55 -26.46
C SER A 13 -2.20 -2.98 -25.03
N LEU A 14 -2.02 -4.26 -24.70
CA LEU A 14 -2.21 -4.77 -23.32
C LEU A 14 -1.19 -4.16 -22.35
N VAL A 15 0.08 -4.04 -22.75
CA VAL A 15 1.11 -3.39 -21.93
C VAL A 15 0.79 -1.91 -21.71
N ILE A 16 0.42 -1.19 -22.77
CA ILE A 16 0.04 0.23 -22.68
C ILE A 16 -1.16 0.41 -21.76
N LEU A 17 -2.19 -0.44 -21.90
CA LEU A 17 -3.36 -0.41 -21.03
C LEU A 17 -2.98 -0.68 -19.57
N SER A 18 -2.13 -1.67 -19.30
CA SER A 18 -1.64 -1.98 -17.96
C SER A 18 -0.90 -0.79 -17.33
N GLN A 19 -0.03 -0.12 -18.09
CA GLN A 19 0.69 1.08 -17.62
C GLN A 19 -0.26 2.26 -17.38
N ALA A 20 -1.25 2.47 -18.24
CA ALA A 20 -2.26 3.51 -18.07
C ALA A 20 -3.12 3.29 -16.81
N LEU A 21 -3.55 2.05 -16.56
CA LEU A 21 -4.28 1.67 -15.35
C LEU A 21 -3.41 1.86 -14.09
N ASN A 22 -2.15 1.46 -14.14
CA ASN A 22 -1.21 1.70 -13.03
C ASN A 22 -1.04 3.20 -12.75
N PHE A 23 -0.87 4.01 -13.79
CA PHE A 23 -0.78 5.46 -13.65
C PHE A 23 -2.04 6.05 -13.00
N LEU A 24 -3.22 5.66 -13.48
CA LEU A 24 -4.51 6.09 -12.92
C LEU A 24 -4.63 5.70 -11.43
N SER A 25 -4.34 4.44 -11.11
CA SER A 25 -4.38 3.91 -9.75
C SER A 25 -3.38 4.63 -8.83
N TYR A 26 -2.10 4.63 -9.21
CA TYR A 26 -0.99 5.00 -8.34
C TYR A 26 -0.78 6.51 -8.25
N ARG A 27 -0.97 7.26 -9.35
CA ARG A 27 -0.72 8.71 -9.35
C ARG A 27 -1.97 9.55 -9.15
N ILE A 28 -3.11 9.15 -9.74
CA ILE A 28 -4.33 9.96 -9.68
C ILE A 28 -5.17 9.57 -8.45
N LEU A 29 -5.62 8.31 -8.38
CA LEU A 29 -6.55 7.88 -7.33
C LEU A 29 -5.92 7.91 -5.93
N LYS A 30 -4.68 7.43 -5.79
CA LYS A 30 -3.91 7.53 -4.53
C LYS A 30 -3.90 8.99 -4.05
N LYS A 31 -3.39 9.90 -4.87
CA LYS A 31 -3.25 11.32 -4.54
C LYS A 31 -4.58 11.97 -4.17
N ARG A 32 -5.68 11.61 -4.86
CA ARG A 32 -7.02 12.07 -4.52
C ARG A 32 -7.47 11.62 -3.13
N ILE A 33 -7.21 10.36 -2.76
CA ILE A 33 -7.56 9.83 -1.43
C ILE A 33 -6.73 10.52 -0.34
N LEU A 34 -5.42 10.61 -0.53
CA LEU A 34 -4.53 11.22 0.48
C LEU A 34 -4.88 12.69 0.74
N ARG A 35 -5.31 13.43 -0.30
CA ARG A 35 -5.69 14.85 -0.19
C ARG A 35 -7.15 15.10 0.17
N LYS A 36 -7.97 14.04 0.31
CA LYS A 36 -9.40 14.16 0.57
C LYS A 36 -9.71 14.85 1.90
N ARG A 37 -8.84 14.67 2.89
CA ARG A 37 -8.92 15.27 4.21
C ARG A 37 -7.53 15.34 4.85
N LYS A 38 -7.42 16.08 5.96
CA LYS A 38 -6.32 15.95 6.90
C LYS A 38 -6.46 14.63 7.67
N TRP A 39 -5.35 13.95 7.90
CA TRP A 39 -5.28 12.71 8.67
C TRP A 39 -4.57 13.00 9.99
N ASP A 40 -5.09 12.50 11.10
CA ASP A 40 -4.46 12.73 12.40
C ASP A 40 -3.20 11.88 12.55
N LEU A 41 -3.22 10.66 11.99
CA LEU A 41 -2.07 9.77 11.85
C LEU A 41 -1.95 9.28 10.41
N ASN A 42 -0.77 9.46 9.82
CA ASN A 42 -0.37 8.85 8.56
C ASN A 42 0.78 7.86 8.85
N ILE A 43 0.43 6.59 8.97
CA ILE A 43 1.36 5.50 9.33
C ILE A 43 2.03 4.93 8.08
N CYS A 44 3.31 4.58 8.20
CA CYS A 44 4.19 4.21 7.10
C CYS A 44 4.19 5.31 6.01
N CYS A 45 4.41 6.55 6.44
CA CYS A 45 4.18 7.74 5.63
C CYS A 45 5.10 7.85 4.40
N GLY A 46 6.25 7.18 4.41
CA GLY A 46 7.26 7.32 3.37
C GLY A 46 7.64 8.80 3.18
N LYS A 47 7.37 9.34 1.99
CA LYS A 47 7.65 10.74 1.63
C LYS A 47 6.40 11.63 1.60
N THR A 48 5.28 11.16 2.13
CA THR A 48 4.00 11.87 2.00
C THR A 48 3.54 12.43 3.34
N ASP A 49 3.18 13.71 3.36
CA ASP A 49 2.54 14.34 4.51
C ASP A 49 1.03 14.07 4.53
N GLY A 50 0.53 13.60 5.68
CA GLY A 50 -0.91 13.44 5.96
C GLY A 50 -1.55 14.64 6.67
N GLY A 51 -0.75 15.62 7.10
CA GLY A 51 -1.12 16.86 7.78
C GLY A 51 -1.16 16.76 9.31
N GLY A 52 -1.33 15.57 9.88
CA GLY A 52 -1.21 15.29 11.32
C GLY A 52 0.18 14.77 11.69
N ILE A 53 0.24 13.70 12.49
CA ILE A 53 1.47 12.97 12.78
C ILE A 53 1.80 12.07 11.60
N ASN A 54 3.05 12.14 11.12
CA ASN A 54 3.58 11.24 10.11
C ASN A 54 4.47 10.22 10.81
N ALA A 55 4.14 8.93 10.78
CA ALA A 55 4.90 7.91 11.50
C ALA A 55 5.46 6.87 10.54
N ASP A 56 6.71 6.48 10.72
CA ASP A 56 7.37 5.45 9.92
C ASP A 56 8.52 4.83 10.72
N ILE A 57 8.92 3.62 10.33
CA ILE A 57 10.11 2.94 10.89
C ILE A 57 11.41 3.49 10.27
N VAL A 58 11.31 4.21 9.16
CA VAL A 58 12.44 4.85 8.48
C VAL A 58 12.08 6.28 8.08
N ASN A 59 12.99 7.22 8.37
CA ASN A 59 12.85 8.59 7.90
C ASN A 59 13.25 8.70 6.42
N HIS A 60 12.25 8.74 5.52
CA HIS A 60 12.47 8.82 4.07
C HIS A 60 12.53 10.26 3.52
N ALA A 61 12.06 11.24 4.27
CA ALA A 61 12.02 12.66 3.90
C ALA A 61 11.77 13.52 5.14
N ASN A 62 12.21 14.77 5.11
CA ASN A 62 11.92 15.74 6.17
C ASN A 62 10.44 16.15 6.14
N LEU A 63 9.58 15.39 6.84
CA LEU A 63 8.15 15.64 6.95
C LEU A 63 7.82 16.37 8.28
N PRO A 64 6.81 17.25 8.29
CA PRO A 64 6.34 17.87 9.52
C PRO A 64 5.78 16.81 10.48
N ASN A 65 5.94 17.05 11.79
CA ASN A 65 5.42 16.18 12.86
C ASN A 65 5.79 14.69 12.66
N PHE A 66 7.01 14.43 12.21
CA PHE A 66 7.49 13.07 11.98
C PHE A 66 7.78 12.36 13.32
N ALA A 67 7.29 11.12 13.45
CA ALA A 67 7.55 10.23 14.56
C ALA A 67 8.22 8.94 14.04
N LEU A 68 9.47 8.71 14.46
CA LEU A 68 10.14 7.44 14.23
C LEU A 68 9.53 6.39 15.18
N ILE A 69 9.13 5.24 14.65
CA ILE A 69 8.57 4.12 15.42
C ILE A 69 9.43 2.87 15.27
N ASP A 70 9.44 2.01 16.28
CA ASP A 70 10.23 0.76 16.23
C ASP A 70 9.48 -0.39 15.56
N SER A 71 8.15 -0.41 15.65
CA SER A 71 7.32 -1.49 15.15
C SER A 71 5.94 -1.01 14.73
N VAL A 72 5.47 -1.53 13.60
CA VAL A 72 4.09 -1.34 13.13
C VAL A 72 3.06 -2.15 13.93
N TYR A 73 3.50 -3.16 14.70
CA TYR A 73 2.62 -4.02 15.50
C TYR A 73 2.41 -3.54 16.94
N SER A 74 3.17 -2.54 17.38
CA SER A 74 3.09 -1.96 18.73
C SER A 74 3.44 -0.47 18.67
N LEU A 75 2.47 0.33 18.26
CA LEU A 75 2.62 1.76 18.09
C LEU A 75 2.65 2.48 19.45
N PRO A 76 3.51 3.50 19.63
CA PRO A 76 3.65 4.25 20.88
C PRO A 76 2.53 5.29 21.08
N PHE A 77 1.29 4.92 20.75
CA PHE A 77 0.11 5.78 20.85
C PHE A 77 -0.96 5.13 21.73
N LYS A 78 -1.76 5.96 22.37
CA LYS A 78 -2.88 5.53 23.22
C LYS A 78 -4.01 4.96 22.37
N ASP A 79 -4.84 4.14 23.01
CA ASP A 79 -6.07 3.64 22.41
C ASP A 79 -6.96 4.82 21.96
N HIS A 80 -7.47 4.72 20.75
CA HIS A 80 -8.35 5.70 20.11
C HIS A 80 -7.85 7.16 20.17
N GLN A 81 -6.53 7.35 20.20
CA GLN A 81 -5.90 8.66 20.18
C GLN A 81 -6.22 9.46 18.91
N PHE A 82 -6.47 8.78 17.79
CA PHE A 82 -6.69 9.41 16.49
C PHE A 82 -8.12 9.22 15.98
N GLU A 83 -8.73 10.28 15.45
CA GLU A 83 -10.04 10.16 14.79
C GLU A 83 -9.88 9.52 13.41
N ALA A 84 -8.88 9.96 12.64
CA ALA A 84 -8.62 9.52 11.27
C ALA A 84 -7.18 9.02 11.08
N VAL A 85 -7.04 7.72 10.80
CA VAL A 85 -5.77 7.05 10.50
C VAL A 85 -5.69 6.69 9.02
N LEU A 86 -4.56 6.98 8.38
CA LEU A 86 -4.23 6.59 7.00
C LEU A 86 -3.07 5.59 7.01
N CYS A 87 -3.24 4.49 6.28
CA CYS A 87 -2.17 3.54 5.93
C CYS A 87 -2.21 3.31 4.41
N SER A 88 -1.11 3.49 3.70
CA SER A 88 -1.11 3.52 2.22
C SER A 88 0.03 2.71 1.63
N HIS A 89 -0.30 1.65 0.89
CA HIS A 89 0.67 0.77 0.21
C HIS A 89 1.71 0.19 1.18
N THR A 90 1.22 -0.38 2.29
CA THR A 90 2.07 -1.00 3.33
C THR A 90 1.54 -2.38 3.73
N MET A 91 0.22 -2.53 3.83
CA MET A 91 -0.43 -3.77 4.28
C MET A 91 -0.07 -4.99 3.40
N GLU A 92 0.26 -4.79 2.13
CA GLU A 92 0.72 -5.82 1.20
C GLU A 92 2.15 -6.31 1.48
N HIS A 93 2.94 -5.54 2.22
CA HIS A 93 4.35 -5.80 2.51
C HIS A 93 4.60 -6.41 3.90
N VAL A 94 3.72 -6.13 4.86
CA VAL A 94 3.88 -6.57 6.26
C VAL A 94 3.77 -8.10 6.40
N GLU A 95 4.35 -8.62 7.47
CA GLU A 95 4.28 -10.05 7.79
C GLU A 95 2.86 -10.51 8.15
N ASP A 96 2.19 -9.79 9.04
CA ASP A 96 0.84 -10.11 9.50
C ASP A 96 -0.10 -8.89 9.32
N PRO A 97 -0.84 -8.82 8.20
CA PRO A 97 -1.75 -7.72 7.95
C PRO A 97 -2.93 -7.68 8.93
N VAL A 98 -3.28 -8.81 9.56
CA VAL A 98 -4.34 -8.88 10.56
C VAL A 98 -3.87 -8.23 11.86
N ALA A 99 -2.67 -8.59 12.34
CA ALA A 99 -2.08 -7.98 13.52
C ALA A 99 -1.86 -6.47 13.32
N PHE A 100 -1.32 -6.08 12.17
CA PHE A 100 -1.11 -4.66 11.87
C PHE A 100 -2.44 -3.89 11.81
N PHE A 101 -3.45 -4.43 11.13
CA PHE A 101 -4.76 -3.78 11.08
C PHE A 101 -5.41 -3.65 12.47
N LYS A 102 -5.28 -4.67 13.34
CA LYS A 102 -5.74 -4.60 14.73
C LYS A 102 -5.08 -3.45 15.47
N GLU A 103 -3.77 -3.28 15.30
CA GLU A 103 -3.03 -2.20 15.94
C GLU A 103 -3.47 -0.83 15.42
N LEU A 104 -3.72 -0.69 14.12
CA LEU A 104 -4.30 0.55 13.56
C LEU A 104 -5.68 0.85 14.14
N THR A 105 -6.53 -0.16 14.32
CA THR A 105 -7.85 0.01 14.95
C THR A 105 -7.80 0.24 16.46
N ARG A 106 -6.71 -0.16 17.12
CA ARG A 106 -6.48 0.16 18.54
C ARG A 106 -6.22 1.65 18.69
N VAL A 107 -5.29 2.22 17.91
CA VAL A 107 -4.91 3.63 18.03
C VAL A 107 -5.89 4.59 17.36
N GLY A 108 -6.71 4.11 16.41
CA GLY A 108 -7.57 4.94 15.57
C GLY A 108 -9.04 4.57 15.61
N LYS A 109 -9.93 5.57 15.57
CA LYS A 109 -11.39 5.36 15.46
C LYS A 109 -11.82 5.07 14.01
N GLN A 110 -11.24 5.76 13.04
CA GLN A 110 -11.49 5.54 11.61
C GLN A 110 -10.19 5.27 10.86
N VAL A 111 -9.97 4.01 10.48
CA VAL A 111 -8.81 3.60 9.68
C VAL A 111 -9.19 3.58 8.20
N SER A 112 -8.41 4.27 7.36
CA SER A 112 -8.44 4.14 5.91
C SER A 112 -7.16 3.46 5.42
N ILE A 113 -7.32 2.30 4.78
CA ILE A 113 -6.26 1.57 4.11
C ILE A 113 -6.34 1.86 2.61
N VAL A 114 -5.22 2.23 1.99
CA VAL A 114 -5.11 2.44 0.55
C VAL A 114 -4.26 1.33 -0.05
N LEU A 115 -4.86 0.54 -0.93
CA LEU A 115 -4.25 -0.66 -1.53
C LEU A 115 -4.19 -0.55 -3.06
N PRO A 116 -3.35 -1.34 -3.73
CA PRO A 116 -3.46 -1.57 -5.16
C PRO A 116 -4.71 -2.42 -5.47
N PRO A 117 -5.62 -1.95 -6.34
CA PRO A 117 -6.76 -2.73 -6.77
C PRO A 117 -6.37 -3.77 -7.82
N LEU A 118 -7.13 -4.86 -7.92
CA LEU A 118 -6.82 -5.99 -8.82
C LEU A 118 -6.82 -5.61 -10.30
N TRP A 119 -7.55 -4.57 -10.70
CA TRP A 119 -7.50 -4.07 -12.08
C TRP A 119 -6.20 -3.33 -12.40
N ASP A 120 -5.45 -2.89 -11.38
CA ASP A 120 -4.07 -2.41 -11.50
C ASP A 120 -3.11 -3.59 -11.28
N LEU A 121 -3.05 -4.48 -12.26
CA LEU A 121 -2.25 -5.70 -12.18
C LEU A 121 -0.76 -5.42 -11.90
N ALA A 122 -0.22 -4.34 -12.48
CA ALA A 122 1.17 -3.95 -12.26
C ALA A 122 1.44 -3.56 -10.79
N GLY A 123 0.47 -2.91 -10.13
CA GLY A 123 0.55 -2.64 -8.69
C GLY A 123 0.26 -3.88 -7.85
N ALA A 124 -0.84 -4.59 -8.11
CA ALA A 124 -1.30 -5.68 -7.27
C ALA A 124 -0.38 -6.92 -7.29
N LEU A 125 0.26 -7.21 -8.44
CA LEU A 125 1.10 -8.41 -8.65
C LEU A 125 2.60 -8.12 -8.56
N ASN A 126 3.02 -7.13 -7.77
CA ASN A 126 4.45 -6.87 -7.57
C ASN A 126 5.11 -7.96 -6.69
N ILE A 127 5.44 -9.10 -7.30
CA ILE A 127 5.95 -10.31 -6.62
C ILE A 127 7.28 -10.10 -5.89
N LEU A 128 8.06 -9.10 -6.32
CA LEU A 128 9.34 -8.80 -5.71
C LEU A 128 9.18 -8.19 -4.31
N GLU A 129 8.09 -7.45 -4.07
CA GLU A 129 7.93 -6.64 -2.87
C GLU A 129 6.71 -7.05 -2.04
N HIS A 130 5.67 -7.60 -2.65
CA HIS A 130 4.42 -7.92 -1.98
C HIS A 130 4.47 -9.33 -1.38
N ARG A 131 4.00 -9.45 -0.14
CA ARG A 131 3.74 -10.73 0.53
C ARG A 131 2.28 -11.17 0.35
N TRP A 132 1.38 -10.21 0.13
CA TRP A 132 -0.06 -10.43 0.06
C TRP A 132 -0.68 -9.77 -1.18
N ILE A 133 -1.65 -10.45 -1.79
CA ILE A 133 -2.59 -9.84 -2.72
C ILE A 133 -3.90 -9.62 -1.99
N PHE A 134 -4.41 -8.39 -2.01
CA PHE A 134 -5.74 -8.08 -1.53
C PHE A 134 -6.77 -8.24 -2.64
N LEU A 135 -7.82 -9.03 -2.41
CA LEU A 135 -8.87 -9.30 -3.38
C LEU A 135 -9.88 -8.13 -3.42
N ASN A 136 -9.44 -7.02 -4.02
CA ASN A 136 -10.17 -5.75 -3.99
C ASN A 136 -10.25 -5.07 -5.37
N LEU A 137 -11.36 -4.37 -5.63
CA LEU A 137 -11.52 -3.53 -6.82
C LEU A 137 -11.53 -2.02 -6.50
N ARG A 138 -11.76 -1.67 -5.24
CA ARG A 138 -11.74 -0.29 -4.74
C ARG A 138 -10.39 0.01 -4.13
N LYS A 139 -9.93 1.25 -4.20
CA LYS A 139 -8.60 1.60 -3.70
C LYS A 139 -8.56 1.88 -2.19
N GLU A 140 -9.64 2.43 -1.62
CA GLU A 140 -9.75 2.81 -0.21
C GLU A 140 -10.66 1.84 0.54
N HIS A 141 -10.21 1.41 1.73
CA HIS A 141 -10.93 0.47 2.58
C HIS A 141 -10.97 0.92 4.03
N LYS A 142 -12.12 0.71 4.70
CA LYS A 142 -12.27 0.93 6.15
C LYS A 142 -12.07 -0.33 6.99
N ARG A 143 -12.01 -1.49 6.33
CA ARG A 143 -11.81 -2.81 6.93
C ARG A 143 -10.77 -3.53 6.11
N LEU A 144 -10.02 -4.43 6.73
CA LEU A 144 -9.06 -5.27 6.03
C LEU A 144 -9.79 -6.14 4.98
N PRO A 145 -9.49 -6.01 3.68
CA PRO A 145 -10.10 -6.85 2.66
C PRO A 145 -9.59 -8.29 2.74
N THR A 146 -10.34 -9.22 2.15
CA THR A 146 -9.86 -10.59 1.94
C THR A 146 -8.56 -10.56 1.17
N HIS A 147 -7.59 -11.35 1.61
CA HIS A 147 -6.26 -11.39 1.04
C HIS A 147 -5.74 -12.81 0.97
N VAL A 148 -4.89 -13.05 -0.01
CA VAL A 148 -4.21 -14.32 -0.22
C VAL A 148 -2.72 -14.09 -0.20
N ARG A 149 -1.98 -15.03 0.37
CA ARG A 149 -0.53 -14.96 0.37
C ARG A 149 -0.04 -15.14 -1.06
N LEU A 150 0.83 -14.25 -1.51
CA LEU A 150 1.38 -14.33 -2.85
C LEU A 150 2.32 -15.55 -2.93
N PRO A 151 2.04 -16.56 -3.79
CA PRO A 151 2.86 -17.76 -3.87
C PRO A 151 4.28 -17.40 -4.32
N LEU A 152 5.28 -18.13 -3.80
CA LEU A 152 6.71 -17.95 -4.10
C LEU A 152 7.34 -16.60 -3.68
N SER A 153 6.56 -15.63 -3.19
CA SER A 153 7.06 -14.33 -2.70
C SER A 153 8.20 -14.48 -1.69
N ARG A 154 8.08 -15.37 -0.70
CA ARG A 154 9.14 -15.65 0.28
C ARG A 154 10.41 -16.22 -0.34
N THR A 155 10.28 -17.12 -1.32
CA THR A 155 11.43 -17.74 -2.00
C THR A 155 12.15 -16.71 -2.86
N VAL A 156 11.39 -15.93 -3.64
CA VAL A 156 11.91 -14.86 -4.49
C VAL A 156 12.58 -13.76 -3.67
N GLN A 157 11.95 -13.30 -2.59
CA GLN A 157 12.52 -12.30 -1.68
C GLN A 157 13.77 -12.80 -0.95
N ARG A 158 13.87 -14.10 -0.65
CA ARG A 158 15.06 -14.70 -0.03
C ARG A 158 16.23 -14.80 -1.02
N ILE A 159 15.94 -15.07 -2.30
CA ILE A 159 16.96 -15.18 -3.36
C ILE A 159 17.44 -13.79 -3.81
N LEU A 160 16.55 -12.82 -3.96
CA LEU A 160 16.85 -11.49 -4.50
C LEU A 160 17.14 -10.42 -3.43
N GLY A 161 16.98 -10.77 -2.15
CA GLY A 161 17.06 -9.84 -1.03
C GLY A 161 15.77 -9.03 -0.85
N GLN A 162 15.33 -8.83 0.40
CA GLN A 162 14.19 -7.96 0.69
C GLN A 162 14.57 -6.50 0.45
N ARG A 163 13.93 -5.87 -0.54
CA ARG A 163 14.10 -4.42 -0.82
C ARG A 163 13.40 -3.52 0.18
N ILE A 164 12.35 -4.00 0.85
CA ILE A 164 11.54 -3.23 1.79
C ILE A 164 11.46 -4.02 3.10
N ARG A 165 12.02 -3.45 4.18
CA ARG A 165 11.77 -3.90 5.56
C ARG A 165 10.59 -3.05 6.05
N ALA A 166 9.48 -3.68 6.39
CA ALA A 166 8.29 -3.08 6.98
C ALA A 166 7.83 -3.97 8.14
#